data_AF-A0A6A3TFK5-F1
#
_entry.id   AF-A0A6A3TFK5-F1
#
_cell.length_a   1.000
_cell.length_b   1.000
_cell.length_c   1.000
_cell.angle_alpha   90.00
_cell.angle_beta   90.00
_cell.angle_gamma   90.00
#
_symmetry.space_group_name_H-M   'P 1'
#
loop_
_entity.id
_entity.type
_entity.pdbx_description
1 polymer ?
#
loop_
_entity_poly.entity_id
_entity_poly.type
_entity_poly.pdbx_seq_one_letter_code
_entity_poly.pdbx_strand_id
1 'polypeptide(L)'
;MSPKRRKLEDSGVWWGRSREAMDEAVANGQLEVAKWLHANRSEECTPAALVEAARNGHLDMLKWLETATNVNWSMNTIAAAAQGGHLDVVKWLHTNRSDGCTMKAVENAIGNGNLRVASWLCWYYPEFVPTHNSLWMYPENLFDTLLFIQVNYPDVFTLEFGRGTKSDLADEYRKGSEILVNKWLDEKSPGRPTKQREVTFMWGM
;
A
#
# COMPACT_ATOMS: atom_id res chain seq x y z
N MET A 1 28.80 21.58 -24.41
CA MET A 1 28.23 21.09 -25.68
C MET A 1 27.16 20.06 -25.34
N SER A 2 25.89 20.44 -25.39
CA SER A 2 24.78 19.51 -25.14
C SER A 2 24.69 18.49 -26.29
N PRO A 3 24.43 17.19 -26.04
CA PRO A 3 24.30 16.21 -27.10
C PRO A 3 23.11 16.61 -27.98
N LYS A 4 23.34 16.75 -29.29
CA LYS A 4 22.28 17.06 -30.26
C LYS A 4 21.23 15.96 -30.17
N ARG A 5 20.03 16.29 -29.68
CA ARG A 5 18.85 15.40 -29.75
C ARG A 5 18.72 14.94 -31.20
N ARG A 6 18.89 13.64 -31.43
CA ARG A 6 18.76 13.06 -32.77
C ARG A 6 17.27 13.17 -33.13
N LYS A 7 16.90 14.16 -33.94
CA LYS A 7 15.55 14.28 -34.48
C LYS A 7 15.31 13.04 -35.35
N LEU A 8 14.60 12.06 -34.81
CA LEU A 8 14.05 10.96 -35.60
C LEU A 8 13.17 11.61 -36.68
N GLU A 9 13.47 11.32 -37.94
CA GLU A 9 12.78 11.89 -39.09
C GLU A 9 11.28 11.56 -39.04
N ASP A 10 10.48 12.52 -39.51
CA ASP A 10 9.04 12.69 -39.29
C ASP A 10 8.18 11.70 -40.11
N SER A 11 8.60 10.43 -40.19
CA SER A 11 7.82 9.38 -40.84
C SER A 11 6.92 8.70 -39.81
N GLY A 12 5.65 9.12 -39.73
CA GLY A 12 4.47 8.26 -39.47
C GLY A 12 4.44 7.28 -38.28
N VAL A 13 5.31 7.39 -37.28
CA VAL A 13 5.44 6.38 -36.22
C VAL A 13 4.91 6.95 -34.90
N TRP A 14 3.59 6.97 -34.74
CA TRP A 14 2.90 7.47 -33.53
C TRP A 14 3.28 6.69 -32.26
N TRP A 15 3.59 5.39 -32.37
CA TRP A 15 4.10 4.58 -31.25
C TRP A 15 5.51 5.00 -30.80
N GLY A 16 6.30 5.58 -31.71
CA GLY A 16 7.63 6.15 -31.42
C GLY A 16 7.59 7.51 -30.72
N ARG A 17 6.40 8.04 -30.43
CA ARG A 17 6.16 9.17 -29.52
C ARG A 17 5.23 8.85 -28.34
N SER A 18 5.02 7.57 -28.09
CA SER A 18 4.22 7.15 -26.94
C SER A 18 5.04 7.24 -25.65
N ARG A 19 4.51 7.97 -24.66
CA ARG A 19 5.04 8.00 -23.29
C ARG A 19 4.99 6.63 -22.63
N GLU A 20 4.15 5.72 -23.14
CA GLU A 20 3.97 4.35 -22.64
C GLU A 20 5.30 3.60 -22.50
N ALA A 21 6.22 3.73 -23.45
CA ALA A 21 7.51 3.05 -23.36
C ALA A 21 8.38 3.59 -22.21
N MET A 22 8.32 4.90 -21.96
CA MET A 22 9.01 5.52 -20.83
C MET A 22 8.33 5.14 -19.51
N ASP A 23 7.01 5.15 -19.48
CA ASP A 23 6.20 4.82 -18.30
C ASP A 23 6.43 3.36 -17.88
N GLU A 24 6.41 2.42 -18.82
CA GLU A 24 6.70 1.01 -18.57
C GLU A 24 8.14 0.79 -18.10
N ALA A 25 9.11 1.48 -18.70
CA ALA A 25 10.51 1.38 -18.26
C ALA A 25 10.68 1.90 -16.83
N VAL A 26 9.99 2.99 -16.47
CA VAL A 26 9.99 3.56 -15.12
C VAL A 26 9.27 2.65 -14.13
N ALA A 27 8.06 2.22 -14.44
CA ALA A 27 7.22 1.37 -13.59
C ALA A 27 7.90 0.03 -13.26
N ASN A 28 8.64 -0.54 -14.21
CA ASN A 28 9.39 -1.80 -14.04
C ASN A 28 10.85 -1.59 -13.58
N GLY A 29 11.27 -0.36 -13.28
CA GLY A 29 12.59 -0.07 -12.73
C GLY A 29 13.76 -0.28 -13.70
N GLN A 30 13.49 -0.30 -15.00
CA GLN A 30 14.49 -0.49 -16.06
C GLN A 30 15.34 0.78 -16.27
N LEU A 31 16.22 1.09 -15.30
CA LEU A 31 16.96 2.34 -15.21
C LEU A 31 17.73 2.70 -16.49
N GLU A 32 18.45 1.74 -17.08
CA GLU A 32 19.25 2.00 -18.28
C GLU A 32 18.39 2.26 -19.52
N VAL A 33 17.23 1.58 -19.62
CA VAL A 33 16.26 1.82 -20.69
C VAL A 33 15.63 3.20 -20.52
N ALA A 34 15.24 3.57 -19.31
CA ALA A 34 14.67 4.88 -19.01
C ALA A 34 15.67 6.02 -19.29
N LYS A 35 16.95 5.87 -18.89
CA LYS A 35 18.03 6.81 -19.23
C LYS A 35 18.19 6.97 -20.74
N TRP A 36 18.20 5.85 -21.47
CA TRP A 36 18.32 5.87 -22.92
C TRP A 36 17.12 6.57 -23.57
N LEU A 37 15.90 6.26 -23.14
CA LEU A 37 14.68 6.89 -23.63
C LEU A 37 14.68 8.39 -23.35
N HIS A 38 15.04 8.81 -22.13
CA HIS A 38 15.13 10.22 -21.76
C HIS A 38 16.20 10.99 -22.57
N ALA A 39 17.33 10.36 -22.88
CA ALA A 39 18.39 10.98 -23.69
C ALA A 39 18.03 11.11 -25.19
N ASN A 40 17.20 10.21 -25.71
CA ASN A 40 16.91 10.10 -27.14
C ASN A 40 15.51 10.61 -27.53
N ARG A 41 14.61 10.81 -26.56
CA ARG A 41 13.21 11.24 -26.78
C ARG A 41 12.92 12.53 -26.00
N SER A 42 11.83 13.19 -26.38
CA SER A 42 11.35 14.42 -25.71
C SER A 42 10.21 14.16 -24.72
N GLU A 43 9.71 12.94 -24.66
CA GLU A 43 8.65 12.54 -23.74
C GLU A 43 9.19 12.32 -22.33
N GLU A 44 8.50 12.90 -21.35
CA GLU A 44 8.72 12.65 -19.93
C GLU A 44 7.79 11.53 -19.45
N CYS A 45 8.13 10.93 -18.30
CA CYS A 45 7.26 9.96 -17.66
C CYS A 45 6.03 10.63 -17.04
N THR A 46 4.94 9.88 -16.94
CA THR A 46 3.73 10.34 -16.28
C THR A 46 3.83 10.16 -14.76
N PRO A 47 3.03 10.92 -13.99
CA PRO A 47 2.94 10.71 -12.54
C PRO A 47 2.50 9.28 -12.17
N ALA A 48 1.75 8.60 -13.03
CA ALA A 48 1.32 7.22 -12.82
C ALA A 48 2.52 6.25 -12.82
N ALA A 49 3.46 6.42 -13.76
CA ALA A 49 4.68 5.61 -13.80
C ALA A 49 5.54 5.78 -12.54
N LEU A 50 5.62 7.00 -11.98
CA LEU A 50 6.29 7.25 -10.70
C LEU A 50 5.62 6.52 -9.53
N VAL A 51 4.29 6.56 -9.47
CA VAL A 51 3.51 5.87 -8.45
C VAL A 51 3.77 4.36 -8.52
N GLU A 52 3.80 3.79 -9.72
CA GLU A 52 4.11 2.38 -9.93
C GLU A 52 5.56 2.03 -9.57
N ALA A 53 6.53 2.84 -9.99
CA ALA A 53 7.93 2.65 -9.61
C ALA A 53 8.12 2.69 -8.09
N ALA A 54 7.40 3.56 -7.39
CA ALA A 54 7.40 3.63 -5.94
C ALA A 54 6.73 2.40 -5.30
N ARG A 55 5.59 1.96 -5.86
CA ARG A 55 4.88 0.74 -5.44
C ARG A 55 5.74 -0.53 -5.58
N ASN A 56 6.62 -0.56 -6.57
CA ASN A 56 7.54 -1.67 -6.84
C ASN A 56 8.93 -1.50 -6.20
N GLY A 57 9.16 -0.40 -5.46
CA GLY A 57 10.38 -0.23 -4.66
C GLY A 57 11.61 0.20 -5.46
N HIS A 58 11.43 0.79 -6.64
CA HIS A 58 12.54 1.16 -7.52
C HIS A 58 13.21 2.47 -7.08
N LEU A 59 13.85 2.47 -5.91
CA LEU A 59 14.47 3.66 -5.31
C LEU A 59 15.48 4.36 -6.22
N ASP A 60 16.35 3.59 -6.89
CA ASP A 60 17.38 4.18 -7.76
C ASP A 60 16.79 4.84 -9.01
N MET A 61 15.67 4.32 -9.52
CA MET A 61 14.88 4.96 -10.57
C MET A 61 14.31 6.29 -10.09
N LEU A 62 13.71 6.32 -8.90
CA LEU A 62 13.11 7.53 -8.33
C LEU A 62 14.15 8.62 -8.06
N LYS A 63 15.32 8.25 -7.51
CA LYS A 63 16.45 9.17 -7.34
C LYS A 63 16.92 9.75 -8.67
N TRP A 64 17.03 8.91 -9.69
CA TRP A 64 17.42 9.37 -11.01
C TRP A 64 16.39 10.35 -11.59
N LEU A 65 15.10 10.02 -11.52
CA LEU A 65 14.02 10.89 -12.02
C LEU A 65 13.95 12.25 -11.31
N GLU A 66 14.20 12.30 -10.00
CA GLU A 66 14.29 13.57 -9.25
C GLU A 66 15.39 14.49 -9.80
N THR A 67 16.52 13.91 -10.23
CA THR A 67 17.67 14.70 -10.73
C THR A 67 17.62 14.98 -12.23
N ALA A 68 17.02 14.08 -13.02
CA ALA A 68 17.10 14.10 -14.48
C ALA A 68 15.91 14.79 -15.15
N THR A 69 14.77 14.86 -14.45
CA THR A 69 13.49 15.25 -15.06
C THR A 69 12.71 16.20 -14.15
N ASN A 70 11.93 17.10 -14.76
CA ASN A 70 11.02 17.97 -14.02
C ASN A 70 9.66 17.29 -13.85
N VAL A 71 9.64 16.09 -13.25
CA VAL A 71 8.42 15.28 -13.18
C VAL A 71 7.44 15.90 -12.19
N ASN A 72 6.17 15.88 -12.57
CA ASN A 72 5.09 16.15 -11.64
C ASN A 72 4.88 14.93 -10.73
N TRP A 73 5.33 15.05 -9.49
CA TRP A 73 5.11 14.03 -8.49
C TRP A 73 3.69 14.06 -7.95
N SER A 74 3.18 12.90 -7.59
CA SER A 74 1.86 12.75 -6.99
C SER A 74 1.98 12.65 -5.47
N MET A 75 1.05 13.25 -4.74
CA MET A 75 0.91 13.02 -3.29
C MET A 75 0.67 11.54 -2.96
N ASN A 76 0.16 10.75 -3.93
CA ASN A 76 -0.07 9.32 -3.76
C ASN A 76 1.21 8.47 -3.87
N THR A 77 2.35 9.03 -4.30
CA THR A 77 3.58 8.25 -4.52
C THR A 77 4.09 7.62 -3.22
N ILE A 78 4.05 8.35 -2.09
CA ILE A 78 4.43 7.78 -0.78
C ILE A 78 3.45 6.72 -0.30
N ALA A 79 2.15 6.89 -0.55
CA ALA A 79 1.13 5.93 -0.19
C ALA A 79 1.25 4.63 -1.01
N ALA A 80 1.72 4.73 -2.26
CA ALA A 80 2.03 3.59 -3.11
C ALA A 80 3.30 2.85 -2.66
N ALA A 81 4.36 3.58 -2.29
CA ALA A 81 5.53 2.95 -1.66
C ALA A 81 5.17 2.22 -0.35
N ALA A 82 4.26 2.79 0.43
CA ALA A 82 3.76 2.17 1.65
C ALA A 82 2.90 0.94 1.39
N GLN A 83 2.08 0.97 0.33
CA GLN A 83 1.34 -0.18 -0.18
C GLN A 83 2.26 -1.33 -0.60
N GLY A 84 3.40 -1.03 -1.24
CA GLY A 84 4.40 -2.05 -1.63
C GLY A 84 5.34 -2.50 -0.52
N GLY A 85 5.33 -1.83 0.64
CA GLY A 85 6.18 -2.19 1.79
C GLY A 85 7.63 -1.70 1.69
N HIS A 86 7.92 -0.76 0.79
CA HIS A 86 9.27 -0.28 0.51
C HIS A 86 9.66 0.86 1.45
N LEU A 87 10.09 0.51 2.67
CA LEU A 87 10.45 1.47 3.73
C LEU A 87 11.56 2.45 3.32
N ASP A 88 12.53 1.99 2.53
CA ASP A 88 13.62 2.80 1.99
C ASP A 88 13.11 3.88 1.05
N VAL A 89 12.17 3.54 0.15
CA VAL A 89 11.48 4.51 -0.71
C VAL A 89 10.65 5.48 0.12
N VAL A 90 9.89 5.01 1.10
CA VAL A 90 9.09 5.87 1.99
C VAL A 90 9.96 6.88 2.73
N LYS A 91 11.09 6.44 3.32
CA LYS A 91 12.04 7.33 4.00
C LYS A 91 12.65 8.35 3.05
N TRP A 92 13.03 7.92 1.85
CA TRP A 92 13.60 8.81 0.85
C TRP A 92 12.58 9.86 0.39
N LEU A 93 11.35 9.45 0.08
CA LEU A 93 10.27 10.37 -0.30
C LEU A 93 9.95 11.35 0.83
N HIS A 94 9.88 10.88 2.08
CA HIS A 94 9.64 11.74 3.24
C HIS A 94 10.74 12.79 3.44
N THR A 95 12.00 12.44 3.20
CA THR A 95 13.15 13.35 3.42
C THR A 95 13.28 14.38 2.29
N ASN A 96 13.00 13.97 1.05
CA ASN A 96 13.26 14.80 -0.14
C ASN A 96 12.03 15.57 -0.62
N ARG A 97 10.82 15.23 -0.16
CA ARG A 97 9.58 15.86 -0.62
C ARG A 97 8.85 16.58 0.50
N SER A 98 8.41 17.80 0.22
CA SER A 98 7.59 18.62 1.12
C SER A 98 6.09 18.33 1.04
N ASP A 99 5.65 17.48 0.09
CA ASP A 99 4.23 17.25 -0.20
C ASP A 99 3.47 16.52 0.93
N GLY A 100 4.20 16.09 1.97
CA GLY A 100 3.64 15.49 3.18
C GLY A 100 3.22 14.04 2.99
N CYS A 101 3.27 13.27 4.09
CA CYS A 101 2.66 11.96 4.13
C CYS A 101 1.14 12.13 4.29
N THR A 102 0.37 11.24 3.68
CA THR A 102 -1.10 11.22 3.82
C THR A 102 -1.53 10.05 4.70
N MET A 103 -2.69 10.17 5.35
CA MET A 103 -3.32 9.07 6.11
C MET A 103 -3.45 7.78 5.27
N LYS A 104 -3.67 7.92 3.96
CA LYS A 104 -3.70 6.79 3.00
C LYS A 104 -2.43 5.95 3.02
N ALA A 105 -1.27 6.52 3.31
CA ALA A 105 -0.03 5.74 3.40
C ALA A 105 -0.04 4.77 4.59
N VAL A 106 -0.58 5.20 5.73
CA VAL A 106 -0.74 4.36 6.92
C VAL A 106 -1.76 3.26 6.63
N GLU A 107 -2.93 3.62 6.09
CA GLU A 107 -3.99 2.68 5.73
C GLU A 107 -3.51 1.64 4.71
N ASN A 108 -2.79 2.06 3.66
CA ASN A 108 -2.22 1.16 2.67
C ASN A 108 -1.15 0.23 3.27
N ALA A 109 -0.29 0.75 4.15
CA ALA A 109 0.74 -0.07 4.80
C ALA A 109 0.10 -1.16 5.68
N ILE A 110 -0.90 -0.78 6.49
CA ILE A 110 -1.62 -1.71 7.37
C ILE A 110 -2.43 -2.72 6.55
N GLY A 111 -3.21 -2.26 5.56
CA GLY A 111 -4.07 -3.12 4.76
C GLY A 111 -3.33 -4.16 3.91
N ASN A 112 -2.06 -3.91 3.57
CA ASN A 112 -1.18 -4.88 2.89
C ASN A 112 -0.25 -5.65 3.85
N GLY A 113 -0.37 -5.44 5.16
CA GLY A 113 0.46 -6.16 6.15
C GLY A 113 1.92 -5.70 6.19
N ASN A 114 2.23 -4.53 5.64
CA ASN A 114 3.56 -3.94 5.62
C ASN A 114 3.90 -3.27 6.95
N LEU A 115 3.93 -4.07 8.03
CA LEU A 115 4.05 -3.61 9.41
C LEU A 115 5.30 -2.78 9.69
N ARG A 116 6.40 -3.02 8.98
CA ARG A 116 7.63 -2.22 9.11
C ARG A 116 7.43 -0.79 8.63
N VAL A 117 6.69 -0.60 7.54
CA VAL A 117 6.33 0.72 7.04
C VAL A 117 5.29 1.36 7.95
N ALA A 118 4.24 0.62 8.32
CA ALA A 118 3.21 1.11 9.22
C ALA A 118 3.82 1.62 10.53
N SER A 119 4.65 0.81 11.21
CA SER A 119 5.35 1.20 12.45
C SER A 119 6.15 2.49 12.29
N TRP A 120 6.87 2.64 11.16
CA TRP A 120 7.65 3.84 10.91
C TRP A 120 6.76 5.07 10.69
N LEU A 121 5.66 4.92 9.94
CA LEU A 121 4.71 6.00 9.71
C LEU A 121 3.98 6.39 11.00
N CYS A 122 3.52 5.44 11.82
CA CYS A 122 2.89 5.69 13.13
C CYS A 122 3.82 6.45 14.07
N TRP A 123 5.12 6.12 14.04
CA TRP A 123 6.12 6.78 14.89
C TRP A 123 6.32 8.26 14.53
N TYR A 124 6.34 8.58 13.23
CA TYR A 124 6.55 9.95 12.76
C TYR A 124 5.26 10.78 12.68
N TYR A 125 4.11 10.13 12.49
CA TYR A 125 2.81 10.74 12.29
C TYR A 125 1.76 10.12 13.23
N PRO A 126 1.86 10.36 14.55
CA PRO A 126 0.92 9.80 15.53
C PRO A 126 -0.52 10.30 15.34
N GLU A 127 -0.71 11.42 14.63
CA GLU A 127 -2.02 11.98 14.29
C GLU A 127 -2.77 11.18 13.21
N PHE A 128 -2.07 10.33 12.45
CA PHE A 128 -2.70 9.51 11.41
C PHE A 128 -3.26 8.23 12.03
N VAL A 129 -4.51 8.34 12.48
CA VAL A 129 -5.32 7.23 12.94
C VAL A 129 -6.10 6.65 11.76
N PRO A 130 -5.94 5.35 11.42
CA PRO A 130 -6.73 4.73 10.36
C PRO A 130 -8.21 4.75 10.75
N THR A 131 -9.06 5.24 9.85
CA THR A 131 -10.50 5.43 10.13
C THR A 131 -11.31 4.17 9.86
N HIS A 132 -10.82 3.31 8.97
CA HIS A 132 -11.37 2.00 8.66
C HIS A 132 -10.22 1.06 8.28
N ASN A 133 -10.29 -0.20 8.68
CA ASN A 133 -9.35 -1.20 8.22
C ASN A 133 -9.96 -1.96 7.04
N SER A 134 -10.00 -1.31 5.89
CA SER A 134 -10.31 -2.03 4.64
C SER A 134 -9.12 -2.94 4.37
N LEU A 135 -9.21 -4.21 4.78
CA LEU A 135 -8.23 -5.26 4.47
C LEU A 135 -8.42 -5.74 3.03
N TRP A 136 -8.38 -4.79 2.09
CA TRP A 136 -8.58 -4.93 0.66
C TRP A 136 -7.85 -6.10 -0.03
N MET A 137 -6.81 -6.68 0.59
CA MET A 137 -6.06 -7.79 0.03
C MET A 137 -5.85 -8.96 1.01
N TYR A 138 -6.46 -8.94 2.21
CA TYR A 138 -6.19 -9.90 3.31
C TYR A 138 -4.71 -10.29 3.40
N PRO A 139 -3.91 -9.48 4.11
CA PRO A 139 -2.47 -9.66 4.08
C PRO A 139 -2.08 -11.05 4.62
N GLU A 140 -1.02 -11.63 4.07
CA GLU A 140 -0.57 -12.99 4.45
C GLU A 140 -0.31 -13.11 5.97
N ASN A 141 0.03 -12.00 6.62
CA ASN A 141 0.26 -11.84 8.05
C ASN A 141 -0.92 -11.13 8.76
N LEU A 142 -2.15 -11.56 8.47
CA LEU A 142 -3.38 -11.00 9.04
C LEU A 142 -3.36 -10.90 10.57
N PHE A 143 -2.94 -11.96 11.27
CA PHE A 143 -2.90 -11.97 12.73
C PHE A 143 -1.95 -10.89 13.29
N ASP A 144 -0.76 -10.76 12.71
CA ASP A 144 0.21 -9.73 13.11
C ASP A 144 -0.32 -8.33 12.83
N THR A 145 -1.10 -8.16 11.76
CA THR A 145 -1.75 -6.90 11.42
C THR A 145 -2.84 -6.53 12.42
N LEU A 146 -3.68 -7.49 12.81
CA LEU A 146 -4.70 -7.29 13.84
C LEU A 146 -4.08 -6.98 15.20
N LEU A 147 -3.00 -7.69 15.56
CA LEU A 147 -2.24 -7.41 16.78
C LEU A 147 -1.61 -6.01 16.73
N PHE A 148 -1.04 -5.63 15.59
CA PHE A 148 -0.46 -4.30 15.39
C PHE A 148 -1.50 -3.20 15.59
N ILE A 149 -2.70 -3.34 15.01
CA ILE A 149 -3.79 -2.39 15.20
C ILE A 149 -4.25 -2.37 16.66
N GLN A 150 -4.43 -3.53 17.29
CA GLN A 150 -4.86 -3.59 18.68
C GLN A 150 -3.88 -2.86 19.63
N VAL A 151 -2.57 -2.98 19.38
CA VAL A 151 -1.53 -2.37 20.21
C VAL A 151 -1.35 -0.88 19.94
N ASN A 152 -1.34 -0.47 18.66
CA ASN A 152 -1.03 0.91 18.27
C ASN A 152 -2.28 1.81 18.16
N TYR A 153 -3.46 1.22 17.95
CA TYR A 153 -4.72 1.91 17.71
C TYR A 153 -5.87 1.24 18.48
N PRO A 154 -5.82 1.20 19.83
CA PRO A 154 -6.84 0.51 20.63
C PRO A 154 -8.24 1.11 20.43
N ASP A 155 -8.34 2.41 20.16
CA ASP A 155 -9.62 3.10 19.91
C ASP A 155 -10.27 2.69 18.58
N VAL A 156 -9.46 2.22 17.61
CA VAL A 156 -9.93 1.72 16.31
C VAL A 156 -10.37 0.25 16.46
N PHE A 157 -9.73 -0.52 17.33
CA PHE A 157 -10.05 -1.91 17.61
C PHE A 157 -11.30 -2.04 18.51
N THR A 158 -12.44 -1.56 18.02
CA THR A 158 -13.72 -1.64 18.73
C THR A 158 -14.33 -3.03 18.68
N LEU A 159 -15.35 -3.26 19.50
CA LEU A 159 -16.08 -4.52 19.49
C LEU A 159 -16.85 -4.73 18.17
N GLU A 160 -17.28 -3.65 17.52
CA GLU A 160 -17.88 -3.69 16.17
C GLU A 160 -16.84 -4.04 15.11
N PHE A 161 -15.62 -3.49 15.24
CA PHE A 161 -14.49 -3.82 14.37
C PHE A 161 -14.21 -5.33 14.35
N GLY A 162 -14.02 -5.95 15.53
CA GLY A 162 -13.71 -7.38 15.60
C GLY A 162 -14.84 -8.27 15.07
N ARG A 163 -16.10 -7.84 15.19
CA ARG A 163 -17.26 -8.53 14.60
C ARG A 163 -17.31 -8.41 13.08
N GLY A 164 -17.05 -7.21 12.55
CA GLY A 164 -16.95 -6.96 11.11
C GLY A 164 -15.88 -7.84 10.48
N THR A 165 -14.65 -7.80 11.02
CA THR A 165 -13.54 -8.65 10.55
C THR A 165 -13.90 -10.13 10.59
N LYS A 166 -14.61 -10.60 11.62
CA LYS A 166 -15.06 -12.00 11.68
C LYS A 166 -16.09 -12.34 10.59
N SER A 167 -17.02 -11.43 10.30
CA SER A 167 -17.99 -11.61 9.22
C SER A 167 -17.29 -11.69 7.87
N ASP A 168 -16.36 -10.78 7.61
CA ASP A 168 -15.65 -10.71 6.34
C ASP A 168 -14.78 -11.98 6.10
N LEU A 169 -14.17 -12.52 7.17
CA LEU A 169 -13.44 -13.80 7.12
C LEU A 169 -14.34 -15.01 6.87
N ALA A 170 -15.61 -14.96 7.27
CA ALA A 170 -16.53 -16.07 7.06
C ALA A 170 -17.00 -16.18 5.60
N ASP A 171 -16.99 -15.07 4.85
CA ASP A 171 -17.48 -14.98 3.47
C ASP A 171 -16.41 -15.34 2.42
N GLU A 172 -15.10 -15.22 2.75
CA GLU A 172 -14.01 -15.53 1.80
C GLU A 172 -13.46 -16.96 1.98
N TYR A 173 -13.65 -17.81 0.96
CA TYR A 173 -13.08 -19.16 0.87
C TYR A 173 -11.53 -19.14 0.84
N ARG A 174 -10.84 -19.17 2.00
CA ARG A 174 -9.41 -19.54 2.07
C ARG A 174 -9.01 -20.33 3.32
N LYS A 175 -8.13 -21.31 3.10
CA LYS A 175 -7.77 -22.40 4.04
C LYS A 175 -6.76 -21.96 5.11
N GLY A 176 -7.04 -22.31 6.37
CA GLY A 176 -6.05 -22.82 7.33
C GLY A 176 -5.55 -21.84 8.41
N SER A 177 -5.34 -20.56 8.10
CA SER A 177 -4.82 -19.57 9.06
C SER A 177 -5.89 -18.94 9.97
N GLU A 178 -7.17 -19.17 9.65
CA GLU A 178 -8.28 -18.47 10.29
C GLU A 178 -8.69 -19.04 11.67
N ILE A 179 -8.36 -20.29 12.01
CA ILE A 179 -8.84 -20.88 13.27
C ILE A 179 -8.31 -20.10 14.49
N LEU A 180 -7.02 -19.74 14.46
CA LEU A 180 -6.39 -18.97 15.53
C LEU A 180 -6.88 -17.53 15.56
N VAL A 181 -7.07 -16.91 14.38
CA VAL A 181 -7.60 -15.55 14.25
C VAL A 181 -9.04 -15.48 14.76
N ASN A 182 -9.90 -16.42 14.35
CA ASN A 182 -11.30 -16.50 14.79
C ASN A 182 -11.41 -16.78 16.28
N LYS A 183 -10.60 -17.70 16.82
CA LYS A 183 -10.55 -17.94 18.27
C LYS A 183 -10.14 -16.68 19.04
N TRP A 184 -9.13 -15.97 18.55
CA TRP A 184 -8.68 -14.73 19.16
C TRP A 184 -9.73 -13.62 19.06
N LEU A 185 -10.42 -13.50 17.92
CA LEU A 185 -11.55 -12.57 17.75
C LEU A 185 -12.73 -12.93 18.67
N ASP A 186 -12.98 -14.21 18.93
CA ASP A 186 -14.01 -14.65 19.88
C ASP A 186 -13.69 -14.26 21.33
N GLU A 187 -12.40 -14.33 21.71
CA GLU A 187 -11.94 -13.88 23.03
C GLU A 187 -12.02 -12.35 23.17
N LYS A 188 -11.72 -11.59 22.11
CA LYS A 188 -11.64 -10.13 22.14
C LYS A 188 -12.96 -9.41 21.83
N SER A 189 -13.80 -10.01 21.00
CA SER A 189 -15.05 -9.43 20.49
C SER A 189 -16.15 -10.49 20.45
N PRO A 190 -16.59 -10.99 21.62
CA PRO A 190 -17.61 -12.04 21.67
C PRO A 190 -18.87 -11.61 20.92
N GLY A 191 -19.44 -12.55 20.15
CA GLY A 191 -20.76 -12.40 19.55
C GLY A 191 -21.80 -12.03 20.62
N ARG A 192 -22.97 -11.51 20.21
CA ARG A 192 -24.09 -11.40 21.17
C ARG A 192 -24.28 -12.77 21.82
N PRO A 193 -24.46 -12.85 23.15
CA PRO A 193 -24.84 -14.11 23.77
C PRO A 193 -26.08 -14.61 23.04
N THR A 194 -25.93 -15.64 22.22
CA THR A 194 -27.08 -16.41 21.78
C THR A 194 -27.65 -16.93 23.10
N LYS A 195 -28.87 -16.50 23.44
CA LYS A 195 -29.59 -17.05 24.59
C LYS A 195 -29.45 -18.56 24.44
N GLN A 196 -28.65 -19.19 25.29
CA GLN A 196 -28.66 -20.64 25.41
C GLN A 196 -30.14 -20.95 25.61
N ARG A 197 -30.73 -21.71 24.69
CA ARG A 197 -32.04 -22.29 24.96
C ARG A 197 -31.81 -23.09 26.23
N GLU A 198 -32.27 -22.56 27.36
CA GLU A 198 -32.36 -23.32 28.59
C GLU A 198 -33.12 -24.58 28.22
N VAL A 199 -32.40 -25.69 28.09
CA VAL A 199 -33.03 -27.00 28.06
C VAL A 199 -33.52 -27.18 29.49
N THR A 200 -34.74 -26.71 29.75
CA THR A 200 -35.44 -26.98 30.99
C THR A 200 -35.67 -28.49 31.02
N PHE A 201 -34.71 -29.23 31.56
CA PHE A 201 -34.94 -30.61 31.97
C PHE A 201 -35.95 -30.56 33.12
N MET A 202 -37.24 -30.70 32.78
CA MET A 202 -38.27 -30.97 33.77
C MET A 202 -38.05 -32.38 34.31
N TRP A 203 -37.35 -32.47 35.44
CA TRP A 203 -37.37 -33.65 36.28
C TRP A 203 -38.75 -33.76 36.96
N GLY A 204 -39.47 -34.82 36.59
CA GLY A 204 -40.45 -35.61 37.37
C GLY A 204 -41.45 -34.95 38.31
N MET A 205 -42.74 -35.25 38.09
CA MET A 205 -43.59 -36.04 39.00
C MET A 205 -44.58 -36.87 38.19
#